data_AF-A0AB39D1H1-F1
#
_entry.id   AF-A0AB39D1H1-F1
#
_cell.length_a   1.000
_cell.length_b   1.000
_cell.length_c   1.000
_cell.angle_alpha   90.00
_cell.angle_beta   90.00
_cell.angle_gamma   90.00
#
_symmetry.space_group_name_H-M   'P 1'
#
loop_
_entity.id
_entity.type
_entity.pdbx_description
1 polymer ?
#
loop_
_entity_poly.entity_id
_entity_poly.type
_entity_poly.pdbx_seq_one_letter_code
_entity_poly.pdbx_strand_id
1 'polypeptide(L)'
;MNINPTTSLPPQGSPSLEHFEAAALGSEAVYISVSGQSMQVLGTGTTPGGRSVAWVAPDVDTTRLFTETLAHSYGTGITQAVARELGLEPSPGKPLSSRAVSQALDMAQTSSQALSGVDFVTRLDHSASARGAGFLTACRALAIDPSSLSPQRLQEIDAAMQLRFDQAAAQGQSPVAAETAQGWMRDLLRQG
;
A
#
# COMPACT_ATOMS: atom_id res chain seq x y z
N MET A 1 4.59 14.29 31.26
CA MET A 1 5.23 13.72 30.06
C MET A 1 4.50 12.43 29.75
N ASN A 2 3.62 12.43 28.73
CA ASN A 2 3.02 11.22 28.20
C ASN A 2 2.68 11.48 26.73
N ILE A 3 3.43 10.84 25.85
CA ILE A 3 3.34 10.87 24.40
C ILE A 3 2.38 9.74 23.99
N ASN A 4 1.18 10.09 23.54
CA ASN A 4 0.31 9.15 22.83
C ASN A 4 0.70 9.15 21.34
N PRO A 5 0.72 7.99 20.66
CA PRO A 5 1.17 7.89 19.28
C PRO A 5 0.15 8.56 18.36
N THR A 6 0.63 9.47 17.52
CA THR A 6 -0.13 10.03 16.40
C THR A 6 -0.40 8.93 15.38
N THR A 7 -1.55 8.28 15.50
CA THR A 7 -2.20 7.60 14.37
C THR A 7 -2.52 8.68 13.34
N SER A 8 -1.83 8.64 12.20
CA SER A 8 -2.09 9.54 11.08
C SER A 8 -3.44 9.15 10.46
N LEU A 9 -4.53 9.74 10.94
CA LEU A 9 -5.75 9.80 10.13
C LEU A 9 -5.42 10.63 8.87
N PRO A 10 -5.88 10.22 7.66
CA PRO A 10 -5.89 11.15 6.55
C PRO A 10 -6.65 12.41 6.99
N PRO A 11 -6.16 13.63 6.70
CA PRO A 11 -6.89 14.84 7.02
C PRO A 11 -8.28 14.70 6.38
N GLN A 12 -9.34 14.88 7.17
CA GLN A 12 -10.69 14.95 6.63
C GLN A 12 -10.71 16.05 5.57
N GLY A 13 -10.70 15.65 4.29
CA GLY A 13 -10.51 16.57 3.16
C GLY A 13 -9.47 16.16 2.11
N SER A 14 -8.73 15.06 2.26
CA SER A 14 -7.85 14.53 1.19
C SER A 14 -8.53 13.45 0.35
N PRO A 15 -8.36 13.44 -0.99
CA PRO A 15 -9.01 12.48 -1.88
C PRO A 15 -8.47 11.05 -1.69
N SER A 16 -9.30 10.03 -1.92
CA SER A 16 -8.90 8.61 -1.99
C SER A 16 -8.76 8.13 -3.44
N LEU A 17 -8.13 6.97 -3.67
CA LEU A 17 -8.05 6.36 -5.01
C LEU A 17 -9.42 6.13 -5.64
N GLU A 18 -10.44 5.78 -4.85
CA GLU A 18 -11.81 5.58 -5.34
C GLU A 18 -12.38 6.88 -5.94
N HIS A 19 -12.01 8.04 -5.40
CA HIS A 19 -12.42 9.33 -5.96
C HIS A 19 -11.73 9.59 -7.31
N PHE A 20 -10.47 9.21 -7.46
CA PHE A 20 -9.74 9.31 -8.74
C PHE A 20 -10.32 8.36 -9.79
N GLU A 21 -10.61 7.13 -9.41
CA GLU A 21 -11.21 6.12 -10.27
C GLU A 21 -12.62 6.56 -10.73
N ALA A 22 -13.48 6.98 -9.79
CA ALA A 22 -14.81 7.46 -10.09
C ALA A 22 -14.81 8.68 -11.03
N ALA A 23 -13.90 9.63 -10.82
CA ALA A 23 -13.77 10.79 -11.70
C ALA A 23 -13.27 10.39 -13.10
N ALA A 24 -12.36 9.41 -13.20
CA ALA A 24 -11.77 8.95 -14.45
C ALA A 24 -12.77 8.20 -15.36
N LEU A 25 -13.74 7.47 -14.79
CA LEU A 25 -14.71 6.65 -15.52
C LEU A 25 -15.61 7.42 -16.52
N GLY A 26 -15.81 8.72 -16.29
CA GLY A 26 -16.70 9.56 -17.10
C GLY A 26 -16.05 10.79 -17.72
N SER A 27 -14.72 10.90 -17.68
CA SER A 27 -14.00 12.12 -18.08
C SER A 27 -12.72 11.81 -18.85
N GLU A 28 -12.26 12.76 -19.68
CA GLU A 28 -11.01 12.59 -20.43
C GLU A 28 -9.77 12.76 -19.52
N ALA A 29 -9.88 13.66 -18.56
CA ALA A 29 -8.85 13.92 -17.56
C ALA A 29 -9.46 14.34 -16.23
N VAL A 30 -8.75 14.16 -15.13
CA VAL A 30 -9.17 14.51 -13.78
C VAL A 30 -8.33 15.67 -13.23
N TYR A 31 -8.89 16.46 -12.32
CA TYR A 31 -8.18 17.51 -11.59
C TYR A 31 -8.68 17.61 -10.15
N ILE A 32 -7.87 18.22 -9.28
CA ILE A 32 -8.28 18.55 -7.91
C ILE A 32 -8.89 19.94 -7.85
N SER A 33 -10.11 20.01 -7.29
CA SER A 33 -10.75 21.26 -6.89
C SER A 33 -10.71 21.42 -5.38
N VAL A 34 -10.42 22.63 -4.91
CA VAL A 34 -10.45 22.98 -3.48
C VAL A 34 -11.68 23.83 -3.21
N SER A 35 -12.64 23.27 -2.49
CA SER A 35 -13.91 23.93 -2.14
C SER A 35 -13.96 24.20 -0.64
N GLY A 36 -13.53 25.39 -0.21
CA GLY A 36 -13.46 25.72 1.22
C GLY A 36 -12.39 24.90 1.95
N GLN A 37 -12.79 23.97 2.81
CA GLN A 37 -11.88 23.10 3.58
C GLN A 37 -11.70 21.69 3.00
N SER A 38 -12.35 21.35 1.88
CA SER A 38 -12.28 20.01 1.28
C SER A 38 -11.67 20.02 -0.11
N MET A 39 -10.85 19.00 -0.40
CA MET A 39 -10.39 18.69 -1.75
C MET A 39 -11.32 17.64 -2.39
N GLN A 40 -11.65 17.83 -3.66
CA GLN A 40 -12.46 16.91 -4.44
C GLN A 40 -11.80 16.62 -5.79
N VAL A 41 -11.87 15.36 -6.23
CA VAL A 41 -11.44 14.98 -7.58
C VAL A 41 -12.61 15.19 -8.54
N LEU A 42 -12.39 15.96 -9.59
CA LEU A 42 -13.39 16.25 -10.61
C LEU A 42 -12.91 15.79 -11.98
N GLY A 43 -13.83 15.21 -12.76
CA GLY A 43 -13.60 14.90 -14.16
C GLY A 43 -13.75 16.13 -15.05
N THR A 44 -12.89 16.27 -16.05
CA THR A 44 -13.00 17.25 -17.14
C THR A 44 -13.75 16.63 -18.31
N GLY A 45 -14.81 17.31 -18.76
CA GLY A 45 -15.60 16.92 -19.91
C GLY A 45 -15.72 18.05 -20.91
N THR A 46 -15.86 17.72 -22.19
CA THR A 46 -16.26 18.67 -23.23
C THR A 46 -17.75 18.97 -23.09
N THR A 47 -18.12 20.26 -22.98
CA THR A 47 -19.52 20.65 -23.13
C THR A 47 -20.03 20.30 -24.54
N PRO A 48 -21.35 20.09 -24.75
CA PRO A 48 -21.91 19.76 -26.07
C PRO A 48 -21.61 20.77 -27.20
N GLY A 49 -21.03 21.94 -26.88
CA GLY A 49 -20.57 22.95 -27.83
C GLY A 49 -19.05 22.99 -28.07
N GLY A 50 -18.28 21.99 -27.61
CA GLY A 50 -16.84 21.86 -27.90
C GLY A 50 -15.92 22.85 -27.18
N ARG A 51 -16.44 23.64 -26.23
CA ARG A 51 -15.62 24.59 -25.45
C ARG A 51 -15.13 23.90 -24.18
N SER A 52 -13.81 23.77 -24.08
CA SER A 52 -13.12 23.33 -22.86
C SER A 52 -13.23 24.44 -21.80
N VAL A 53 -13.83 24.13 -20.66
CA VAL A 53 -13.98 25.07 -19.54
C VAL A 53 -12.80 24.86 -18.62
N ALA A 54 -11.79 25.73 -18.73
CA ALA A 54 -10.73 25.83 -17.73
C ALA A 54 -11.33 26.43 -16.46
N TRP A 55 -11.85 25.57 -15.58
CA TRP A 55 -12.07 25.95 -14.18
C TRP A 55 -10.75 26.48 -13.64
N VAL A 56 -10.75 27.62 -12.96
CA VAL A 56 -9.54 28.23 -12.39
C VAL A 56 -8.96 27.21 -11.41
N ALA A 57 -7.98 26.45 -11.89
CA ALA A 57 -7.34 25.42 -11.10
C ALA A 57 -6.54 26.15 -10.01
N PRO A 58 -6.80 25.88 -8.72
CA PRO A 58 -5.81 26.24 -7.70
C PRO A 58 -4.46 25.58 -8.08
N ASP A 59 -3.34 26.09 -7.56
CA ASP A 59 -1.97 25.62 -7.84
C ASP A 59 -1.69 24.22 -7.23
N VAL A 60 -2.67 23.33 -7.35
CA VAL A 60 -2.69 22.00 -6.81
C VAL A 60 -2.18 21.05 -7.88
N ASP A 61 -1.24 20.22 -7.46
CA ASP A 61 -0.64 19.21 -8.30
C ASP A 61 -1.47 17.92 -8.20
N THR A 62 -2.35 17.73 -9.18
CA THR A 62 -3.22 16.55 -9.26
C THR A 62 -2.40 15.27 -9.38
N THR A 63 -1.33 15.29 -10.17
CA THR A 63 -0.44 14.14 -10.35
C THR A 63 0.22 13.77 -9.04
N ARG A 64 0.74 14.76 -8.31
CA ARG A 64 1.37 14.54 -7.00
C ARG A 64 0.38 13.91 -6.01
N LEU A 65 -0.81 14.49 -5.85
CA LEU A 65 -1.83 13.95 -4.94
C LEU A 65 -2.26 12.52 -5.34
N PHE A 66 -2.40 12.26 -6.63
CA PHE A 66 -2.66 10.91 -7.12
C PHE A 66 -1.53 9.94 -6.75
N THR A 67 -0.26 10.30 -6.98
CA THR A 67 0.87 9.43 -6.62
C THR A 67 1.00 9.23 -5.10
N GLU A 68 0.70 10.24 -4.28
CA GLU A 68 0.70 10.12 -2.82
C GLU A 68 -0.39 9.14 -2.34
N THR A 69 -1.60 9.22 -2.90
CA THR A 69 -2.68 8.28 -2.60
C THR A 69 -2.37 6.87 -3.09
N LEU A 70 -1.74 6.74 -4.27
CA LEU A 70 -1.29 5.44 -4.79
C LEU A 70 -0.23 4.80 -3.87
N ALA A 71 0.72 5.60 -3.35
CA ALA A 71 1.74 5.14 -2.41
C ALA A 71 1.14 4.73 -1.07
N HIS A 72 0.10 5.41 -0.62
CA HIS A 72 -0.61 5.04 0.60
C HIS A 72 -1.31 3.68 0.47
N SER A 73 -1.90 3.39 -0.70
CA SER A 73 -2.66 2.14 -0.91
C SER A 73 -1.78 0.94 -1.31
N TYR A 74 -0.74 1.16 -2.12
CA TYR A 74 0.07 0.06 -2.70
C TYR A 74 1.53 0.06 -2.27
N GLY A 75 1.96 1.02 -1.45
CA GLY A 75 3.34 1.17 -1.03
C GLY A 75 4.20 1.93 -2.04
N THR A 76 5.29 2.52 -1.53
CA THR A 76 6.14 3.45 -2.27
C THR A 76 6.89 2.81 -3.44
N GLY A 77 7.29 1.54 -3.33
CA GLY A 77 8.02 0.83 -4.39
C GLY A 77 7.18 0.62 -5.65
N ILE A 78 5.94 0.14 -5.49
CA ILE A 78 4.99 0.00 -6.60
C ILE A 78 4.72 1.35 -7.23
N THR A 79 4.41 2.38 -6.43
CA THR A 79 4.13 3.72 -6.95
C THR A 79 5.30 4.32 -7.72
N GLN A 80 6.54 4.17 -7.23
CA GLN A 80 7.71 4.69 -7.95
C GLN A 80 7.93 3.99 -9.30
N ALA A 81 7.68 2.69 -9.39
CA ALA A 81 7.76 1.95 -10.64
C ALA A 81 6.67 2.41 -11.62
N VAL A 82 5.43 2.51 -11.15
CA VAL A 82 4.28 2.98 -11.94
C VAL A 82 4.48 4.42 -12.43
N ALA A 83 4.91 5.32 -11.54
CA ALA A 83 5.15 6.72 -11.88
C ALA A 83 6.24 6.88 -12.93
N ARG A 84 7.33 6.10 -12.82
CA ARG A 84 8.41 6.10 -13.82
C ARG A 84 7.95 5.60 -15.18
N GLU A 85 7.20 4.50 -15.21
CA GLU A 85 6.74 3.87 -16.44
C GLU A 85 5.74 4.76 -17.20
N LEU A 86 4.81 5.40 -16.47
CA LEU A 86 3.78 6.24 -17.05
C LEU A 86 4.18 7.72 -17.17
N GLY A 87 5.39 8.09 -16.72
CA GLY A 87 5.86 9.48 -16.71
C GLY A 87 5.03 10.42 -15.83
N LEU A 88 4.57 9.93 -14.67
CA LEU A 88 3.77 10.68 -13.70
C LEU A 88 4.66 11.65 -12.91
N GLU A 89 5.05 12.74 -13.56
CA GLU A 89 5.82 13.81 -12.93
C GLU A 89 4.92 14.91 -12.36
N PRO A 90 5.27 15.50 -11.20
CA PRO A 90 4.61 16.66 -10.62
C PRO A 90 4.33 17.73 -11.68
N SER A 91 3.06 18.08 -11.85
CA SER A 91 2.60 19.02 -12.87
C SER A 91 1.51 19.93 -12.30
N PRO A 92 1.88 20.93 -11.46
CA PRO A 92 0.92 21.85 -10.84
C PRO A 92 -0.01 22.50 -11.85
N GLY A 93 -1.30 22.56 -11.53
CA GLY A 93 -2.33 23.18 -12.37
C GLY A 93 -2.65 22.43 -13.66
N LYS A 94 -2.03 21.26 -13.93
CA LYS A 94 -2.40 20.42 -15.07
C LYS A 94 -3.33 19.28 -14.65
N PRO A 95 -4.35 18.97 -15.47
CA PRO A 95 -5.18 17.80 -15.24
C PRO A 95 -4.37 16.52 -15.53
N LEU A 96 -4.65 15.48 -14.77
CA LEU A 96 -4.09 14.14 -14.97
C LEU A 96 -5.01 13.36 -15.91
N SER A 97 -4.47 12.75 -16.97
CA SER A 97 -5.32 12.01 -17.92
C SER A 97 -6.00 10.81 -17.25
N SER A 98 -7.28 10.59 -17.57
CA SER A 98 -8.04 9.45 -17.01
C SER A 98 -7.44 8.11 -17.44
N ARG A 99 -6.90 8.05 -18.66
CA ARG A 99 -6.16 6.86 -19.14
C ARG A 99 -4.96 6.55 -18.25
N ALA A 100 -4.18 7.55 -17.85
CA ALA A 100 -3.03 7.35 -16.96
C ALA A 100 -3.48 6.90 -15.57
N VAL A 101 -4.60 7.43 -15.05
CA VAL A 101 -5.19 6.97 -13.78
C VAL A 101 -5.53 5.47 -13.87
N SER A 102 -6.29 5.05 -14.88
CA SER A 102 -6.68 3.64 -15.04
C SER A 102 -5.47 2.71 -15.20
N GLN A 103 -4.51 3.09 -16.06
CA GLN A 103 -3.29 2.31 -16.26
C GLN A 103 -2.46 2.19 -14.97
N ALA A 104 -2.34 3.27 -14.21
CA ALA A 104 -1.62 3.26 -12.94
C ALA A 104 -2.26 2.32 -11.92
N LEU A 105 -3.60 2.33 -11.83
CA LEU A 105 -4.34 1.43 -10.94
C LEU A 105 -4.17 -0.05 -11.35
N ASP A 106 -4.33 -0.37 -12.65
CA ASP A 106 -4.16 -1.72 -13.16
C ASP A 106 -2.74 -2.27 -12.90
N MET A 107 -1.72 -1.44 -13.16
CA MET A 107 -0.32 -1.80 -12.92
C MET A 107 -0.02 -1.97 -11.43
N ALA A 108 -0.53 -1.08 -10.58
CA ALA A 108 -0.34 -1.16 -9.14
C ALA A 108 -1.00 -2.41 -8.55
N GLN A 109 -2.23 -2.72 -8.98
CA GLN A 109 -2.94 -3.93 -8.58
C GLN A 109 -2.21 -5.19 -9.02
N THR A 110 -1.77 -5.26 -10.28
CA THR A 110 -1.01 -6.41 -10.80
C THR A 110 0.30 -6.61 -10.04
N SER A 111 1.03 -5.51 -9.79
CA SER A 111 2.28 -5.54 -9.04
C SER A 111 2.05 -6.02 -7.60
N SER A 112 1.01 -5.51 -6.93
CA SER A 112 0.64 -5.93 -5.57
C SER A 112 0.30 -7.42 -5.50
N GLN A 113 -0.49 -7.93 -6.46
CA GLN A 113 -0.81 -9.35 -6.51
C GLN A 113 0.44 -10.21 -6.67
N ALA A 114 1.38 -9.83 -7.55
CA ALA A 114 2.63 -10.55 -7.72
C ALA A 114 3.48 -10.57 -6.43
N LEU A 115 3.59 -9.43 -5.74
CA LEU A 115 4.33 -9.32 -4.49
C LEU A 115 3.66 -10.07 -3.33
N SER A 116 2.32 -10.17 -3.32
CA SER A 116 1.59 -10.97 -2.32
C SER A 116 1.97 -12.47 -2.35
N GLY A 117 2.37 -12.98 -3.52
CA GLY A 117 2.89 -14.33 -3.68
C GLY A 117 4.24 -14.53 -2.98
N VAL A 118 5.10 -13.50 -2.97
CA VAL A 118 6.38 -13.55 -2.25
C VAL A 118 6.14 -13.61 -0.74
N ASP A 119 5.23 -12.79 -0.22
CA ASP A 119 4.85 -12.84 1.20
C ASP A 119 4.21 -14.16 1.61
N PHE A 120 3.43 -14.79 0.73
CA PHE A 120 2.93 -16.12 0.98
C PHE A 120 4.06 -17.14 1.13
N VAL A 121 5.05 -17.14 0.23
CA VAL A 121 6.21 -18.04 0.32
C VAL A 121 7.03 -17.78 1.58
N THR A 122 7.30 -16.52 1.91
CA THR A 122 8.03 -16.17 3.14
C THR A 122 7.28 -16.62 4.40
N ARG A 123 5.95 -16.44 4.44
CA ARG A 123 5.11 -16.94 5.54
C ARG A 123 5.15 -18.46 5.65
N LEU A 124 5.09 -19.17 4.53
CA LEU A 124 5.16 -20.63 4.52
C LEU A 124 6.52 -21.12 5.04
N ASP A 125 7.62 -20.49 4.62
CA ASP A 125 8.97 -20.80 5.11
C ASP A 125 9.14 -20.53 6.61
N HIS A 126 8.41 -19.54 7.15
CA HIS A 126 8.42 -19.21 8.56
C HIS A 126 7.20 -19.76 9.31
N SER A 127 6.48 -20.75 8.77
CA SER A 127 5.38 -21.36 9.52
C SER A 127 5.90 -22.37 10.54
N ALA A 128 5.49 -22.18 11.79
CA ALA A 128 5.76 -23.08 12.90
C ALA A 128 4.98 -24.40 12.75
N SER A 129 3.71 -24.34 12.34
CA SER A 129 2.88 -25.54 12.13
C SER A 129 3.34 -26.35 10.93
N ALA A 130 3.73 -25.69 9.84
CA ALA A 130 4.27 -26.37 8.65
C ALA A 130 5.74 -26.81 8.80
N ARG A 131 6.38 -26.48 9.93
CA ARG A 131 7.81 -26.74 10.18
C ARG A 131 8.71 -26.19 9.08
N GLY A 132 8.43 -24.96 8.65
CA GLY A 132 9.20 -24.27 7.61
C GLY A 132 10.68 -24.09 7.97
N ALA A 133 11.53 -23.89 6.97
CA ALA A 133 12.98 -23.87 7.17
C ALA A 133 13.43 -22.63 7.97
N GLY A 134 12.78 -21.48 7.78
CA GLY A 134 12.97 -20.28 8.60
C GLY A 134 12.67 -20.55 10.08
N PHE A 135 11.52 -21.16 10.38
CA PHE A 135 11.15 -21.57 11.75
C PHE A 135 12.18 -22.53 12.37
N LEU A 136 12.56 -23.60 11.67
CA LEU A 136 13.56 -24.55 12.16
C LEU A 136 14.93 -23.90 12.39
N THR A 137 15.28 -22.93 11.55
CA THR A 137 16.51 -22.14 11.72
C THR A 137 16.43 -21.24 12.95
N ALA A 138 15.27 -20.64 13.23
CA ALA A 138 15.06 -19.83 14.42
C ALA A 138 15.11 -20.68 15.70
N CYS A 139 14.49 -21.86 15.71
CA CYS A 139 14.59 -22.83 16.81
C CYS A 139 16.04 -23.24 17.07
N ARG A 140 16.80 -23.59 16.03
CA ARG A 140 18.22 -23.94 16.15
C ARG A 140 19.06 -22.80 16.73
N ALA A 141 18.83 -21.56 16.27
CA ALA A 141 19.54 -20.39 16.77
C ALA A 141 19.26 -20.10 18.26
N LEU A 142 18.13 -20.58 18.79
CA LEU A 142 17.72 -20.42 20.19
C LEU A 142 17.90 -21.71 21.01
N ALA A 143 18.48 -22.76 20.44
CA ALA A 143 18.60 -24.09 21.05
C ALA A 143 17.26 -24.67 21.57
N ILE A 144 16.15 -24.35 20.89
CA ILE A 144 14.82 -24.89 21.17
C ILE A 144 14.62 -26.15 20.33
N ASP A 145 14.18 -27.25 20.95
CA ASP A 145 13.72 -28.42 20.22
C ASP A 145 12.33 -28.13 19.63
N PRO A 146 12.16 -28.14 18.29
CA PRO A 146 10.85 -27.91 17.68
C PRO A 146 9.79 -28.91 18.15
N SER A 147 10.18 -30.15 18.49
CA SER A 147 9.26 -31.21 18.92
C SER A 147 8.74 -31.02 20.35
N SER A 148 9.41 -30.20 21.17
CA SER A 148 8.95 -29.89 22.53
C SER A 148 7.83 -28.85 22.55
N LEU A 149 7.56 -28.17 21.43
CA LEU A 149 6.49 -27.19 21.31
C LEU A 149 5.15 -27.88 21.04
N SER A 150 4.13 -27.53 21.84
CA SER A 150 2.77 -28.07 21.66
C SER A 150 2.15 -27.58 20.35
N PRO A 151 1.19 -28.33 19.77
CA PRO A 151 0.46 -27.89 18.58
C PRO A 151 -0.22 -26.52 18.76
N GLN A 152 -0.77 -26.26 19.96
CA GLN A 152 -1.36 -24.96 20.29
C GLN A 152 -0.33 -23.84 20.21
N ARG A 153 0.88 -24.05 20.73
CA ARG A 153 1.94 -23.03 20.69
C ARG A 153 2.39 -22.73 19.25
N LEU A 154 2.47 -23.75 18.40
CA LEU A 154 2.80 -23.57 16.98
C LEU A 154 1.74 -22.71 16.26
N GLN A 155 0.46 -22.96 16.54
CA GLN A 155 -0.64 -22.16 15.99
C GLN A 155 -0.62 -20.71 16.49
N GLU A 156 -0.32 -20.48 17.77
CA GLU A 156 -0.18 -19.13 18.32
C GLU A 156 0.96 -18.35 17.66
N ILE A 157 2.11 -19.01 17.41
CA ILE A 157 3.24 -18.41 16.70
C ILE A 157 2.84 -18.05 15.27
N ASP A 158 2.15 -18.95 14.57
CA ASP A 158 1.68 -18.69 13.19
C ASP A 158 0.69 -17.52 13.14
N ALA A 159 -0.26 -17.46 14.08
CA ALA A 159 -1.21 -16.35 14.17
C ALA A 159 -0.51 -15.02 14.47
N ALA A 160 0.49 -15.03 15.35
CA ALA A 160 1.27 -13.85 15.67
C ALA A 160 2.16 -13.40 14.50
N MET A 161 2.72 -14.35 13.74
CA MET A 161 3.42 -14.05 12.49
C MET A 161 2.47 -13.42 11.47
N GLN A 162 1.29 -14.02 11.27
CA GLN A 162 0.29 -13.52 10.33
C GLN A 162 -0.08 -12.05 10.63
N LEU A 163 -0.30 -11.72 11.90
CA LEU A 163 -0.58 -10.34 12.32
C LEU A 163 0.54 -9.36 11.93
N ARG A 164 1.81 -9.76 12.02
CA ARG A 164 2.95 -8.91 11.64
C ARG A 164 3.03 -8.70 10.14
N PHE A 165 2.75 -9.73 9.34
CA PHE A 165 2.65 -9.60 7.88
C PHE A 165 1.49 -8.68 7.48
N ASP A 166 0.33 -8.81 8.10
CA ASP A 166 -0.83 -7.95 7.81
C ASP A 166 -0.53 -6.48 8.17
N GLN A 167 0.17 -6.24 9.29
CA GLN A 167 0.64 -4.91 9.67
C GLN A 167 1.65 -4.34 8.67
N ALA A 168 2.61 -5.14 8.21
CA ALA A 168 3.58 -4.71 7.19
C ALA A 168 2.89 -4.39 5.86
N ALA A 169 1.93 -5.21 5.44
CA ALA A 169 1.13 -4.96 4.24
C ALA A 169 0.34 -3.64 4.36
N ALA A 170 -0.33 -3.41 5.49
CA ALA A 170 -1.06 -2.16 5.76
C ALA A 170 -0.16 -0.91 5.79
N GLN A 171 1.14 -1.08 6.06
CA GLN A 171 2.13 0.00 6.04
C GLN A 171 2.86 0.13 4.69
N GLY A 172 2.47 -0.66 3.67
CA GLY A 172 3.16 -0.68 2.37
C GLY A 172 4.59 -1.23 2.44
N GLN A 173 4.90 -2.02 3.46
CA GLN A 173 6.20 -2.69 3.68
C GLN A 173 6.18 -4.15 3.18
N SER A 174 5.22 -4.48 2.33
CA SER A 174 5.17 -5.75 1.59
C SER A 174 5.92 -5.61 0.25
N PRO A 175 6.71 -6.63 -0.16
CA PRO A 175 6.92 -7.90 0.52
C PRO A 175 7.92 -7.78 1.69
N VAL A 176 7.70 -8.56 2.73
CA VAL A 176 8.57 -8.64 3.90
C VAL A 176 9.82 -9.44 3.56
N ALA A 177 10.99 -8.84 3.76
CA ALA A 177 12.27 -9.51 3.60
C ALA A 177 12.42 -10.69 4.57
N ALA A 178 13.09 -11.76 4.13
CA ALA A 178 13.27 -12.98 4.91
C ALA A 178 13.99 -12.71 6.24
N GLU A 179 14.96 -11.79 6.27
CA GLU A 179 15.70 -11.42 7.48
C GLU A 179 14.79 -10.78 8.53
N THR A 180 13.83 -9.96 8.10
CA THR A 180 12.84 -9.33 8.98
C THR A 180 11.89 -10.38 9.56
N ALA A 181 11.36 -11.27 8.71
CA ALA A 181 10.51 -12.38 9.16
C ALA A 181 11.26 -13.32 10.13
N GLN A 182 12.55 -13.57 9.88
CA GLN A 182 13.41 -14.37 10.75
C GLN A 182 13.70 -13.68 12.09
N GLY A 183 13.81 -12.35 12.10
CA GLY A 183 13.83 -11.54 13.32
C GLY A 183 12.56 -11.76 14.14
N TRP A 184 11.40 -11.60 13.50
CA TRP A 184 10.11 -11.76 14.16
C TRP A 184 9.89 -13.15 14.74
N MET A 185 10.25 -14.20 13.99
CA MET A 185 10.14 -15.57 14.45
C MET A 185 10.96 -15.81 15.72
N ARG A 186 12.20 -15.33 15.76
CA ARG A 186 13.05 -15.46 16.96
C ARG A 186 12.46 -14.73 18.16
N ASP A 187 11.86 -13.57 17.95
CA ASP A 187 11.21 -12.82 19.04
C ASP A 187 10.00 -13.57 19.59
N LEU A 188 9.15 -14.13 18.72
CA LEU A 188 7.98 -14.90 19.13
C LEU A 188 8.35 -16.18 19.89
N LEU A 189 9.43 -16.86 19.46
CA LEU A 189 9.95 -18.04 20.14
C LEU A 189 10.51 -17.73 21.54
N ARG A 190 10.98 -16.52 21.81
CA ARG A 190 11.46 -16.09 23.13
C ARG A 190 10.37 -15.66 24.10
N GLN A 191 9.17 -15.35 23.58
CA GLN A 191 8.04 -14.84 24.36
C GLN A 191 7.14 -15.94 24.94
N GLY A 192 7.48 -17.21 24.73
CA GLY A 192 6.79 -18.37 25.33
C GLY A 192 7.77 -19.22 26.12
#